data_AF-A0A2V1NK31-F1
#
_entry.id   AF-A0A2V1NK31-F1
#
_cell.length_a   1.000
_cell.length_b   1.000
_cell.length_c   1.000
_cell.angle_alpha   90.00
_cell.angle_beta   90.00
_cell.angle_gamma   90.00
#
_symmetry.space_group_name_H-M   'P 1'
#
loop_
_entity.id
_entity.type
_entity.pdbx_description
1 polymer ?
#
loop_
_entity_poly.entity_id
_entity_poly.type
_entity_poly.pdbx_seq_one_letter_code
_entity_poly.pdbx_strand_id
1 'polypeptide(L)'
;MLDTAPLHRVEGAGKLGIRLAEGDAATVLLYVVRRYCYEIEMLDSLDLTGHASEKRIQADMESNYLSGTALTIKEVYYPLGAPAGNGMSNAQIAIVEDILADCQGVVAWGGEMSPLKQSHFQIEVPPHDSRLLKLVAEINGWNEQPGKGAGAIDAFQPARISRARRARSAR
;
A
#
# COMPACT_ATOMS: atom_id res chain seq x y z
N MET A 1 -16.45 10.93 -5.00
CA MET A 1 -16.68 9.59 -4.41
C MET A 1 -17.21 8.70 -5.51
N LEU A 2 -16.92 7.39 -5.46
CA LEU A 2 -17.39 6.42 -6.44
C LEU A 2 -18.56 5.64 -5.86
N ASP A 3 -19.61 5.43 -6.65
CA ASP A 3 -20.71 4.54 -6.29
C ASP A 3 -20.25 3.08 -6.29
N THR A 4 -19.36 2.72 -7.22
CA THR A 4 -18.69 1.42 -7.28
C THR A 4 -17.34 1.58 -7.98
N ALA A 5 -16.30 0.94 -7.45
CA ALA A 5 -15.01 0.84 -8.12
C ALA A 5 -14.83 -0.53 -8.81
N PRO A 6 -14.10 -0.61 -9.94
CA PRO A 6 -13.84 -1.87 -10.64
C PRO A 6 -12.98 -2.82 -9.81
N LEU A 7 -13.16 -4.12 -10.06
CA LEU A 7 -12.36 -5.17 -9.44
C LEU A 7 -11.05 -5.35 -10.21
N HIS A 8 -9.93 -5.20 -9.50
CA HIS A 8 -8.59 -5.46 -10.03
C HIS A 8 -8.05 -6.76 -9.46
N ARG A 9 -7.38 -7.53 -10.31
CA ARG A 9 -6.68 -8.74 -9.86
C ARG A 9 -5.32 -8.37 -9.28
N VAL A 10 -4.93 -9.02 -8.19
CA VAL A 10 -3.59 -8.89 -7.63
C VAL A 10 -2.68 -9.92 -8.31
N GLU A 11 -1.89 -9.45 -9.28
CA GLU A 11 -1.02 -10.33 -10.05
C GLU A 11 0.03 -11.02 -9.18
N GLY A 12 0.13 -12.35 -9.33
CA GLY A 12 1.01 -13.18 -8.50
C GLY A 12 0.42 -13.63 -7.17
N ALA A 13 -0.77 -13.14 -6.79
CA ALA A 13 -1.46 -13.50 -5.54
C ALA A 13 -2.71 -14.39 -5.76
N GLY A 14 -2.59 -15.39 -6.65
CA GLY A 14 -3.63 -16.39 -6.88
C GLY A 14 -4.94 -15.80 -7.44
N LYS A 15 -6.04 -15.96 -6.70
CA LYS A 15 -7.38 -15.43 -7.06
C LYS A 15 -7.73 -14.13 -6.31
N LEU A 16 -6.76 -13.53 -5.63
CA LEU A 16 -6.98 -12.31 -4.87
C LEU A 16 -7.35 -11.15 -5.81
N GLY A 17 -8.37 -10.39 -5.42
CA GLY A 17 -8.80 -9.20 -6.12
C GLY A 17 -9.28 -8.14 -5.14
N ILE A 18 -9.18 -6.88 -5.56
CA ILE A 18 -9.51 -5.71 -4.75
C ILE A 18 -10.21 -4.67 -5.61
N ARG A 19 -11.22 -3.98 -5.06
CA ARG A 19 -11.86 -2.87 -5.75
C ARG A 19 -11.09 -1.57 -5.50
N LEU A 20 -10.66 -0.90 -6.56
CA LEU A 20 -9.89 0.34 -6.51
C LEU A 20 -10.30 1.25 -7.67
N ALA A 21 -10.04 2.55 -7.55
CA ALA A 21 -10.22 3.49 -8.65
C ALA A 21 -9.46 3.02 -9.90
N GLU A 22 -9.91 3.42 -11.09
CA GLU A 22 -9.18 3.12 -12.33
C GLU A 22 -7.86 3.89 -12.43
N GLY A 23 -6.94 3.37 -13.24
CA GLY A 23 -5.72 4.06 -13.62
C GLY A 23 -4.60 4.02 -12.57
N ASP A 24 -3.84 5.12 -12.51
CA ASP A 24 -2.55 5.19 -11.82
C ASP A 24 -2.63 4.85 -10.32
N ALA A 25 -3.72 5.25 -9.66
CA ALA A 25 -3.94 4.92 -8.25
C ALA A 25 -4.03 3.41 -8.02
N ALA A 26 -4.77 2.68 -8.87
CA ALA A 26 -4.81 1.22 -8.79
C ALA A 26 -3.45 0.59 -9.07
N THR A 27 -2.71 1.07 -10.08
CA THR A 27 -1.38 0.55 -10.40
C THR A 27 -0.43 0.60 -9.20
N VAL A 28 -0.39 1.75 -8.52
CA VAL A 28 0.48 1.95 -7.34
C VAL A 28 0.00 1.12 -6.14
N LEU A 29 -1.30 1.12 -5.84
CA LEU A 29 -1.83 0.37 -4.71
C LEU A 29 -1.70 -1.15 -4.91
N LEU A 30 -1.89 -1.65 -6.13
CA LEU A 30 -1.63 -3.05 -6.46
C LEU A 30 -0.16 -3.42 -6.31
N TYR A 31 0.76 -2.50 -6.63
CA TYR A 31 2.19 -2.69 -6.37
C TYR A 31 2.46 -2.87 -4.86
N VAL A 32 1.86 -2.04 -4.00
CA VAL A 32 1.97 -2.18 -2.54
C VAL A 32 1.48 -3.56 -2.07
N VAL A 33 0.30 -3.99 -2.53
CA VAL A 33 -0.27 -5.29 -2.16
C VAL A 33 0.62 -6.44 -2.62
N ARG A 34 1.16 -6.38 -3.83
CA ARG A 34 2.06 -7.42 -4.36
C ARG A 34 3.34 -7.51 -3.55
N ARG A 35 3.97 -6.38 -3.21
CA ARG A 35 5.14 -6.35 -2.33
C ARG A 35 4.82 -6.95 -0.96
N TYR A 36 3.68 -6.60 -0.38
CA TYR A 36 3.23 -7.19 0.88
C TYR A 36 3.11 -8.73 0.78
N CYS A 37 2.44 -9.22 -0.26
CA CYS A 37 2.24 -10.66 -0.49
C CYS A 37 3.57 -11.43 -0.57
N TYR A 38 4.54 -10.89 -1.29
CA TYR A 38 5.80 -11.58 -1.55
C TYR A 38 6.83 -11.46 -0.43
N GLU A 39 6.82 -10.36 0.33
CA GLU A 39 7.91 -10.06 1.26
C GLU A 39 7.49 -10.14 2.72
N ILE A 40 6.19 -10.08 3.02
CA ILE A 40 5.67 -10.19 4.39
C ILE A 40 4.91 -11.51 4.55
N GLU A 41 3.75 -11.63 3.91
CA GLU A 41 2.94 -12.84 3.95
C GLU A 41 1.91 -12.83 2.82
N MET A 42 1.56 -14.01 2.33
CA MET A 42 0.49 -14.16 1.34
C MET A 42 -0.87 -13.84 1.95
N LEU A 43 -1.65 -13.01 1.25
CA LEU A 43 -2.98 -12.58 1.68
C LEU A 43 -4.08 -13.46 1.08
N ASP A 44 -5.20 -13.58 1.80
CA ASP A 44 -6.47 -14.07 1.27
C ASP A 44 -7.49 -12.94 1.03
N SER A 45 -8.69 -13.29 0.58
CA SER A 45 -9.73 -12.31 0.25
C SER A 45 -10.32 -11.57 1.45
N LEU A 46 -10.20 -12.13 2.66
CA LEU A 46 -10.67 -11.49 3.90
C LEU A 46 -9.62 -10.51 4.46
N ASP A 47 -8.36 -10.72 4.10
CA ASP A 47 -7.26 -9.87 4.53
C ASP A 47 -7.17 -8.54 3.74
N LEU A 48 -7.85 -8.39 2.60
CA LEU A 48 -7.66 -7.22 1.73
C LEU A 48 -8.99 -6.52 1.41
N THR A 49 -9.10 -5.24 1.77
CA THR A 49 -10.27 -4.42 1.46
C THR A 49 -9.87 -3.11 0.78
N GLY A 50 -10.60 -2.68 -0.24
CA GLY A 50 -10.36 -1.44 -0.98
C GLY A 50 -11.54 -0.48 -0.89
N HIS A 51 -12.10 -0.12 -2.05
CA HIS A 51 -13.27 0.74 -2.18
C HIS A 51 -14.46 0.21 -1.36
N ALA A 52 -15.16 1.14 -0.70
CA ALA A 52 -16.40 0.90 0.01
C ALA A 52 -17.38 2.03 -0.29
N SER A 53 -18.67 1.71 -0.49
CA SER A 53 -19.73 2.68 -0.75
C SER A 53 -20.35 3.26 0.52
N GLU A 54 -20.32 2.50 1.63
CA GLU A 54 -21.03 2.84 2.88
C GLU A 54 -20.14 2.66 4.12
N LYS A 55 -18.87 3.05 4.05
CA LYS A 55 -18.00 2.94 5.23
C LYS A 55 -18.36 4.04 6.24
N ARG A 56 -18.66 3.66 7.48
CA ARG A 56 -18.75 4.62 8.59
C ARG A 56 -17.34 5.19 8.81
N ILE A 57 -17.11 6.41 8.34
CA ILE A 57 -15.82 7.10 8.49
C ILE A 57 -15.59 7.34 9.99
N GLN A 58 -14.61 6.66 10.56
CA GLN A 58 -14.18 6.82 11.94
C GLN A 58 -12.96 7.75 12.07
N ALA A 59 -12.24 7.97 10.98
CA ALA A 59 -11.12 8.92 10.88
C ALA A 59 -11.04 9.48 9.45
N ASP A 60 -10.48 10.69 9.29
CA ASP A 60 -10.43 11.40 7.99
C ASP A 60 -9.82 10.57 6.86
N MET A 61 -8.77 9.79 7.16
CA MET A 61 -8.10 8.89 6.22
C MET A 61 -9.07 7.86 5.58
N GLU A 62 -10.14 7.49 6.29
CA GLU A 62 -11.08 6.47 5.81
C GLU A 62 -12.00 6.99 4.70
N SER A 63 -12.07 8.30 4.50
CA SER A 63 -12.78 8.88 3.36
C SER A 63 -12.18 8.44 2.02
N ASN A 64 -10.89 8.11 1.96
CA ASN A 64 -10.20 7.66 0.75
C ASN A 64 -10.64 6.26 0.26
N TYR A 65 -11.32 5.47 1.11
CA TYR A 65 -11.95 4.24 0.63
C TYR A 65 -13.16 4.56 -0.26
N LEU A 66 -13.86 5.69 -0.05
CA LEU A 66 -15.02 6.07 -0.87
C LEU A 66 -14.62 6.49 -2.29
N SER A 67 -13.40 6.97 -2.49
CA SER A 67 -12.82 7.25 -3.81
C SER A 67 -12.09 6.06 -4.43
N GLY A 68 -11.88 4.96 -3.68
CA GLY A 68 -11.09 3.82 -4.16
C GLY A 68 -9.59 4.11 -4.26
N THR A 69 -9.09 5.12 -3.53
CA THR A 69 -7.68 5.55 -3.51
C THR A 69 -6.96 5.15 -2.21
N ALA A 70 -7.55 4.23 -1.46
CA ALA A 70 -6.97 3.61 -0.29
C ALA A 70 -7.38 2.14 -0.17
N LEU A 71 -6.62 1.38 0.62
CA LEU A 71 -6.91 0.00 0.97
C LEU A 71 -6.51 -0.32 2.42
N THR A 72 -7.04 -1.41 2.95
CA THR A 72 -6.59 -2.04 4.19
C THR A 72 -6.07 -3.44 3.94
N ILE A 73 -4.97 -3.77 4.63
CA ILE A 73 -4.39 -5.11 4.71
C ILE A 73 -4.49 -5.60 6.15
N LYS A 74 -5.13 -6.75 6.37
CA LYS A 74 -5.35 -7.41 7.66
C LYS A 74 -5.96 -6.47 8.71
N GLU A 75 -7.03 -5.75 8.35
CA GLU A 75 -7.68 -4.74 9.21
C GLU A 75 -8.10 -5.30 10.58
N VAL A 76 -8.49 -6.58 10.66
CA VAL A 76 -8.83 -7.26 11.92
C VAL A 76 -7.62 -7.37 12.86
N TYR A 77 -6.42 -7.58 12.31
CA TYR A 77 -5.19 -7.70 13.08
C TYR A 77 -4.58 -6.33 13.41
N TYR A 78 -4.79 -5.34 12.54
CA TYR A 78 -4.25 -3.99 12.69
C TYR A 78 -5.38 -2.95 12.67
N PRO A 79 -6.28 -2.95 13.68
CA PRO A 79 -7.42 -2.05 13.72
C PRO A 79 -7.01 -0.60 13.97
N LEU A 80 -7.94 0.32 13.68
CA LEU A 80 -7.80 1.74 13.95
C LEU A 80 -7.58 1.98 15.45
N GLY A 81 -6.56 2.77 15.80
CA GLY A 81 -6.20 3.11 17.17
C GLY A 81 -5.59 1.96 17.97
N ALA A 82 -5.15 0.87 17.32
CA ALA A 82 -4.50 -0.25 18.00
C ALA A 82 -3.31 0.25 18.86
N PRO A 83 -3.11 -0.29 20.08
CA PRO A 83 -1.93 0.02 20.87
C PRO A 83 -0.66 -0.38 20.11
N ALA A 84 0.40 0.42 20.20
CA ALA A 84 1.66 0.19 19.50
C ALA A 84 2.30 -1.20 19.77
N GLY A 85 1.93 -1.87 20.87
CA GLY A 85 2.39 -3.21 21.23
C GLY A 85 1.68 -4.38 20.52
N ASN A 86 0.55 -4.14 19.82
CA ASN A 86 -0.24 -5.16 19.11
C ASN A 86 -0.17 -4.98 17.58
N GLY A 87 0.97 -4.53 17.08
CA GLY A 87 1.17 -4.16 15.68
C GLY A 87 2.02 -5.13 14.88
N MET A 88 2.30 -4.74 13.64
CA MET A 88 3.33 -5.35 12.82
C MET A 88 4.66 -5.46 13.58
N SER A 89 5.37 -6.57 13.40
CA SER A 89 6.72 -6.73 13.94
C SER A 89 7.71 -5.73 13.32
N ASN A 90 8.84 -5.47 13.97
CA ASN A 90 9.88 -4.58 13.44
C ASN A 90 10.38 -5.01 12.04
N ALA A 91 10.42 -6.32 11.77
CA ALA A 91 10.81 -6.83 10.46
C ALA A 91 9.77 -6.49 9.38
N GLN A 92 8.48 -6.65 9.68
CA GLN A 92 7.39 -6.27 8.79
C GLN A 92 7.36 -4.75 8.56
N ILE A 93 7.55 -3.96 9.61
CA ILE A 93 7.65 -2.50 9.51
C ILE A 93 8.82 -2.10 8.59
N ALA A 94 9.98 -2.72 8.73
CA ALA A 94 11.13 -2.43 7.86
C ALA A 94 10.84 -2.70 6.37
N ILE A 95 10.08 -3.76 6.07
CA ILE A 95 9.64 -4.05 4.70
C ILE A 95 8.63 -3.00 4.22
N VAL A 96 7.65 -2.64 5.05
CA VAL A 96 6.69 -1.57 4.72
C VAL A 96 7.40 -0.24 4.46
N GLU A 97 8.38 0.14 5.27
CA GLU A 97 9.18 1.35 5.07
C GLU A 97 9.95 1.32 3.74
N ASP A 98 10.47 0.17 3.33
CA ASP A 98 11.13 0.00 2.03
C ASP A 98 10.13 0.09 0.85
N ILE A 99 8.93 -0.46 1.00
CA ILE A 99 7.83 -0.30 0.02
C ILE A 99 7.49 1.19 -0.15
N LEU A 100 7.32 1.91 0.96
CA LEU A 100 7.02 3.36 0.94
C LEU A 100 8.17 4.17 0.32
N ALA A 101 9.41 3.73 0.50
CA ALA A 101 10.57 4.35 -0.14
C ALA A 101 10.58 4.16 -1.66
N ASP A 102 10.15 3.00 -2.17
CA ASP A 102 9.91 2.81 -3.61
C ASP A 102 8.78 3.70 -4.12
N CYS A 103 7.77 3.94 -3.29
CA CYS A 103 6.64 4.79 -3.63
C CYS A 103 6.96 6.29 -3.65
N GLN A 104 8.17 6.73 -3.29
CA GLN A 104 8.64 8.12 -3.48
C GLN A 104 7.68 9.21 -2.95
N GLY A 105 6.98 8.93 -1.84
CA GLY A 105 6.01 9.85 -1.23
C GLY A 105 4.65 9.94 -1.94
N VAL A 106 4.36 9.03 -2.89
CA VAL A 106 3.05 8.88 -3.53
C VAL A 106 2.06 8.13 -2.63
N VAL A 107 2.56 7.26 -1.75
CA VAL A 107 1.76 6.46 -0.82
C VAL A 107 2.06 6.89 0.61
N ALA A 108 1.02 7.09 1.40
CA ALA A 108 1.08 7.21 2.85
C ALA A 108 0.58 5.94 3.52
N TRP A 109 1.06 5.70 4.75
CA TRP A 109 0.73 4.51 5.54
C TRP A 109 0.20 4.90 6.90
N GLY A 110 -0.90 4.29 7.32
CA GLY A 110 -1.54 4.56 8.61
C GLY A 110 -0.69 4.18 9.83
N GLY A 111 0.42 3.46 9.64
CA GLY A 111 1.42 3.24 10.69
C GLY A 111 2.25 4.48 11.07
N GLU A 112 2.27 5.50 10.21
CA GLU A 112 2.89 6.81 10.45
C GLU A 112 1.85 7.90 10.79
N MET A 113 0.56 7.53 10.91
CA MET A 113 -0.55 8.46 11.14
C MET A 113 -1.06 8.43 12.59
N SER A 114 -1.82 9.46 12.95
CA SER A 114 -2.58 9.53 14.21
C SER A 114 -4.06 9.77 13.89
N PRO A 115 -4.99 8.90 14.33
CA PRO A 115 -4.76 7.64 15.06
C PRO A 115 -4.00 6.58 14.25
N LEU A 116 -3.25 5.71 14.95
CA LEU A 116 -2.49 4.62 14.33
C LEU A 116 -3.43 3.63 13.60
N LYS A 117 -3.14 3.29 12.34
CA LYS A 117 -3.85 2.24 11.59
C LYS A 117 -2.90 1.52 10.64
N GLN A 118 -2.09 0.59 11.14
CA GLN A 118 -1.06 -0.10 10.34
C GLN A 118 -1.61 -0.94 9.18
N SER A 119 -2.92 -1.25 9.15
CA SER A 119 -3.56 -1.86 8.00
C SER A 119 -3.71 -0.91 6.81
N HIS A 120 -3.71 0.40 7.00
CA HIS A 120 -4.14 1.38 6.02
C HIS A 120 -3.02 1.87 5.10
N PHE A 121 -3.30 1.92 3.79
CA PHE A 121 -2.47 2.57 2.78
C PHE A 121 -3.33 3.46 1.89
N GLN A 122 -2.84 4.64 1.53
CA GLN A 122 -3.55 5.56 0.63
C GLN A 122 -2.62 6.27 -0.35
N ILE A 123 -3.16 6.68 -1.48
CA ILE A 123 -2.52 7.67 -2.36
C ILE A 123 -2.55 9.03 -1.65
N GLU A 124 -1.38 9.65 -1.52
CA GLU A 124 -1.16 10.89 -0.74
C GLU A 124 -1.02 12.13 -1.65
N VAL A 125 -1.08 11.95 -2.97
CA VAL A 125 -0.84 13.00 -3.94
C VAL A 125 -2.07 13.23 -4.81
N PRO A 126 -2.30 14.47 -5.29
CA PRO A 126 -3.44 14.74 -6.15
C PRO A 126 -3.32 13.98 -7.48
N PRO A 127 -4.46 13.78 -8.18
CA PRO A 127 -4.44 13.29 -9.55
C PRO A 127 -3.48 14.13 -10.42
N HIS A 128 -2.74 13.48 -11.31
CA HIS A 128 -1.76 14.09 -12.20
C HIS A 128 -0.48 14.67 -11.55
N ASP A 129 -0.23 14.40 -10.26
CA ASP A 129 1.09 14.67 -9.66
C ASP A 129 2.18 13.95 -10.47
N SER A 130 3.26 14.66 -10.82
CA SER A 130 4.33 14.10 -11.65
C SER A 130 5.04 12.92 -10.99
N ARG A 131 5.06 12.85 -9.66
CA ARG A 131 5.60 11.71 -8.91
C ARG A 131 4.78 10.46 -9.11
N LEU A 132 3.45 10.58 -9.16
CA LEU A 132 2.54 9.47 -9.42
C LEU A 132 2.78 8.91 -10.83
N LEU A 133 2.80 9.77 -11.85
CA LEU A 133 3.04 9.37 -13.24
C LEU A 133 4.41 8.69 -13.41
N LYS A 134 5.45 9.26 -12.78
CA LYS A 134 6.80 8.68 -12.80
C LYS A 134 6.83 7.32 -12.13
N LEU A 135 6.22 7.17 -10.96
CA LEU A 135 6.17 5.90 -10.24
C LEU A 135 5.43 4.83 -11.04
N VAL A 136 4.33 5.17 -11.70
CA VAL A 136 3.61 4.23 -12.58
C VAL A 136 4.50 3.76 -13.73
N ALA A 137 5.25 4.67 -14.37
CA ALA A 137 6.18 4.29 -15.42
C ALA A 137 7.29 3.35 -14.90
N GLU A 138 7.83 3.61 -13.71
CA GLU A 138 8.82 2.74 -13.06
C GLU A 138 8.25 1.35 -12.74
N ILE A 139 7.04 1.28 -12.15
CA ILE A 139 6.35 0.02 -11.83
C ILE A 139 6.10 -0.80 -13.09
N ASN A 140 5.66 -0.17 -14.17
CA ASN A 140 5.44 -0.85 -15.46
C ASN A 140 6.77 -1.39 -16.02
N GLY A 141 7.83 -0.58 -15.99
CA GLY A 141 9.16 -1.02 -16.40
C GLY A 141 9.71 -2.19 -15.55
N TRP A 142 9.40 -2.24 -14.26
CA TRP A 142 9.74 -3.39 -13.41
C TRP A 142 8.93 -4.64 -13.75
N ASN A 143 7.65 -4.50 -14.10
CA ASN A 143 6.80 -5.62 -14.48
C ASN A 143 7.21 -6.24 -15.82
N GLU A 144 7.78 -5.45 -16.73
CA GLU A 144 8.30 -5.92 -18.02
C GLU A 144 9.65 -6.63 -17.90
N GLN A 145 10.37 -6.46 -16.79
CA GLN A 145 11.72 -7.00 -16.59
C GLN A 145 11.74 -8.08 -15.50
N PRO A 146 11.97 -9.36 -15.85
CA PRO A 146 12.09 -10.43 -14.87
C PRO A 146 13.14 -10.10 -13.79
N GLY A 147 12.78 -10.31 -12.52
CA GLY A 147 13.68 -10.10 -11.38
C GLY A 147 13.85 -8.66 -10.89
N LYS A 148 13.05 -7.70 -11.35
CA LYS A 148 13.11 -6.29 -10.88
C LYS A 148 11.87 -5.80 -10.13
N GLY A 149 10.80 -6.59 -10.09
CA GLY A 149 9.55 -6.25 -9.43
C GLY A 149 9.40 -6.85 -8.04
N ALA A 150 8.14 -6.88 -7.57
CA ALA A 150 7.79 -7.48 -6.30
C ALA A 150 8.26 -8.94 -6.19
N GLY A 151 8.79 -9.31 -5.01
CA GLY A 151 9.31 -10.66 -4.73
C GLY A 151 10.74 -10.93 -5.19
N ALA A 152 11.40 -9.99 -5.88
CA ALA A 152 12.84 -10.06 -6.18
C ALA A 152 13.69 -9.15 -5.27
N ILE A 153 13.05 -8.49 -4.30
CA ILE A 153 13.64 -7.44 -3.48
C ILE A 153 13.88 -7.96 -2.08
N ASP A 154 15.11 -7.77 -1.58
CA ASP A 154 15.45 -7.98 -0.17
C ASP A 154 15.50 -6.62 0.55
N ALA A 155 14.47 -6.33 1.33
CA ALA A 155 14.35 -5.08 2.09
C ALA A 155 15.44 -4.93 3.18
N PHE A 156 16.10 -6.02 3.58
CA PHE A 156 17.11 -6.01 4.64
C PHE A 156 18.53 -5.73 4.13
N GLN A 157 18.72 -5.58 2.82
CA GLN A 157 19.99 -5.12 2.28
C GLN A 157 20.35 -3.74 2.87
N PRO A 158 21.61 -3.51 3.29
CA PRO A 158 22.00 -2.25 3.94
C PRO A 158 21.64 -0.98 3.15
N ALA A 159 21.76 -1.05 1.82
CA ALA A 159 21.38 0.06 0.94
C ALA A 159 19.87 0.37 0.98
N ARG A 160 19.03 -0.66 1.06
CA ARG A 160 17.56 -0.55 1.14
C ARG A 160 17.14 0.04 2.47
N ILE A 161 17.66 -0.49 3.58
CA ILE A 161 17.43 0.07 4.93
C ILE A 161 17.85 1.54 4.99
N SER A 162 19.04 1.88 4.48
CA SER A 162 19.55 3.25 4.47
C SER A 162 18.64 4.19 3.67
N ARG A 163 18.15 3.73 2.51
CA ARG A 163 17.21 4.48 1.68
C ARG A 163 15.86 4.66 2.35
N ALA A 164 15.31 3.60 2.94
CA ALA A 164 14.03 3.64 3.64
C ALA A 164 14.06 4.64 4.81
N ARG A 165 15.13 4.61 5.62
CA ARG A 165 15.35 5.59 6.68
C ARG A 165 15.40 7.03 6.16
N ARG A 166 16.16 7.29 5.08
CA ARG A 166 16.21 8.62 4.46
C ARG A 166 14.84 9.07 3.96
N ALA A 167 14.09 8.18 3.30
CA ALA A 167 12.76 8.48 2.79
C ALA A 167 11.79 8.79 3.93
N ARG A 168 11.84 8.02 5.02
CA ARG A 168 11.02 8.25 6.22
C ARG A 168 11.33 9.58 6.89
N SER A 169 12.60 9.96 7.02
CA SER A 169 12.98 11.26 7.59
C SER A 169 12.60 12.46 6.73
N ALA A 170 12.22 12.24 5.47
CA ALA A 170 11.79 13.28 4.54
C ALA A 170 10.26 13.39 4.39
N ARG A 171 9.50 12.52 5.06
CA ARG A 171 8.03 12.59 5.20
C ARG A 171 7.69 13.19 6.56
#